data_AF-A0A944DYT6-F1
#
_entry.id   AF-A0A944DYT6-F1
#
_cell.length_a   1.000
_cell.length_b   1.000
_cell.length_c   1.000
_cell.angle_alpha   90.00
_cell.angle_beta   90.00
_cell.angle_gamma   90.00
#
_symmetry.space_group_name_H-M   'P 1'
#
loop_
_entity.id
_entity.type
_entity.pdbx_description
1 polymer ?
#
loop_
_entity_poly.entity_id
_entity_poly.type
_entity_poly.pdbx_seq_one_letter_code
_entity_poly.pdbx_strand_id
1 'polypeptide(L)' 'MDTSAEISPGIVPATALLHDDDLAGRALRAGDEVDVLIAGVGVVRHRVRLTLAR' A
#
# COMPACT_ATOMS: atom_id res chain seq x y z
N MET A 1 31.69 9.36 -20.84
CA MET A 1 31.23 7.99 -20.55
C MET A 1 29.97 8.17 -19.75
N ASP A 2 28.83 8.19 -20.44
CA ASP A 2 27.54 8.49 -19.83
C ASP A 2 27.07 7.30 -19.02
N THR A 3 27.11 7.42 -17.71
CA THR A 3 26.48 6.45 -16.80
C THR A 3 24.98 6.72 -16.81
N SER A 4 24.29 6.25 -17.84
CA SER A 4 22.83 6.13 -17.80
C SER A 4 22.49 5.11 -16.72
N ALA A 5 22.14 5.60 -15.53
CA ALA A 5 21.61 4.77 -14.47
C ALA A 5 20.30 4.15 -14.97
N GLU A 6 20.31 2.84 -15.21
CA GLU A 6 19.09 2.08 -15.40
C GLU A 6 18.26 2.18 -14.12
N ILE A 7 17.21 2.98 -14.15
CA ILE A 7 16.21 3.01 -13.09
C ILE A 7 15.44 1.70 -13.22
N SER A 8 15.88 0.66 -12.50
CA SER A 8 14.96 -0.41 -12.09
C SER A 8 13.73 0.26 -11.49
N PRO A 9 12.49 -0.07 -11.89
CA PRO A 9 11.31 0.62 -11.39
C PRO A 9 11.34 0.50 -9.87
N GLY A 10 11.75 1.59 -9.22
CA GLY A 10 12.05 1.60 -7.80
C GLY A 10 10.76 1.21 -7.09
N ILE A 11 10.82 0.15 -6.28
CA ILE A 11 9.76 -0.12 -5.31
C ILE A 11 9.78 1.07 -4.36
N VAL A 12 8.94 2.07 -4.63
CA VAL A 12 8.74 3.19 -3.72
C VAL A 12 7.88 2.64 -2.59
N PRO A 13 8.38 2.59 -1.34
CA PRO A 13 7.54 2.22 -0.20
C PRO A 13 6.37 3.19 -0.14
N ALA A 14 5.17 2.70 -0.41
CA ALA A 14 3.95 3.47 -0.39
C ALA A 14 3.25 3.22 0.95
N THR A 15 3.12 4.28 1.76
CA THR A 15 2.25 4.23 2.93
C THR A 15 0.80 4.21 2.46
N ALA A 16 0.10 3.12 2.73
CA ALA A 16 -1.31 2.96 2.40
C ALA A 16 -2.17 3.12 3.66
N LEU A 17 -3.43 3.51 3.48
CA LEU A 17 -4.39 3.67 4.56
C LEU A 17 -5.45 2.57 4.47
N LEU A 18 -5.69 1.94 5.61
CA LEU A 18 -6.80 1.01 5.84
C LEU A 18 -7.73 1.70 6.84
N HIS A 19 -9.01 1.87 6.49
CA HIS A 19 -9.97 2.49 7.40
C HIS A 19 -10.48 1.46 8.42
N ASP A 20 -10.84 1.92 9.61
CA ASP A 20 -11.39 1.04 10.64
C ASP A 20 -12.68 0.33 10.19
N ASP A 21 -13.49 0.98 9.35
CA ASP A 21 -14.68 0.38 8.74
C ASP A 21 -14.33 -0.83 7.85
N ASP A 22 -13.13 -0.81 7.23
CA ASP A 22 -12.62 -1.88 6.38
C ASP A 22 -12.00 -3.04 7.20
N LEU A 23 -11.86 -2.88 8.54
CA LEU A 23 -11.33 -3.92 9.44
C LEU A 23 -12.36 -4.97 9.85
N ALA A 24 -13.66 -4.71 9.63
CA ALA A 24 -14.76 -5.61 10.01
C ALA A 24 -14.70 -6.12 11.47
N GLY A 25 -14.26 -5.26 12.40
CA GLY A 25 -14.14 -5.59 13.82
C GLY A 25 -12.88 -6.37 14.20
N ARG A 26 -11.97 -6.62 13.25
CA ARG A 26 -10.64 -7.20 13.55
C ARG A 26 -9.73 -6.14 14.16
N ALA A 27 -9.23 -6.40 15.36
CA ALA A 27 -8.19 -5.56 15.95
C ALA A 27 -6.83 -5.91 15.34
N LEU A 28 -6.14 -4.91 14.78
CA LEU A 28 -4.76 -5.03 14.32
C LEU A 28 -3.79 -4.37 15.29
N ARG A 29 -2.59 -4.91 15.37
CA ARG A 29 -1.48 -4.35 16.13
C ARG A 29 -0.34 -4.02 15.18
N ALA A 30 0.46 -3.02 15.56
CA ALA A 30 1.67 -2.72 14.82
C ALA A 30 2.61 -3.93 14.84
N GLY A 31 3.07 -4.35 13.66
CA GLY A 31 3.89 -5.55 13.47
C GLY A 31 3.11 -6.78 13.00
N ASP A 32 1.77 -6.74 13.01
CA ASP A 32 0.98 -7.82 12.42
C ASP A 32 1.14 -7.84 10.90
N GLU A 33 1.37 -9.02 10.33
CA GLU A 33 1.32 -9.25 8.89
C GLU A 33 -0.13 -9.55 8.48
N VAL A 34 -0.60 -8.89 7.42
CA VAL A 34 -1.99 -8.99 6.97
C VAL A 34 -2.09 -9.02 5.46
N ASP A 35 -2.99 -9.87 4.96
CA ASP A 35 -3.39 -9.88 3.56
C ASP A 35 -4.42 -8.79 3.29
N VAL A 36 -4.16 -8.00 2.24
CA VAL A 36 -5.01 -6.87 1.84
C VAL A 36 -5.28 -6.90 0.33
N LEU A 37 -6.43 -6.38 -0.06
CA LEU A 37 -6.80 -6.14 -1.45
C LEU A 37 -6.70 -4.64 -1.76
N ILE A 38 -6.23 -4.30 -2.95
CA ILE A 38 -6.21 -2.92 -3.44
C ILE A 38 -7.62 -2.54 -3.89
N ALA A 39 -8.27 -1.65 -3.13
CA ALA A 39 -9.61 -1.15 -3.43
C ALA A 39 -9.57 0.06 -4.38
N GLY A 40 -8.46 0.80 -4.44
CA GLY A 40 -8.29 1.89 -5.40
C GLY A 40 -6.94 2.58 -5.34
N VAL A 41 -6.52 3.16 -6.47
CA VAL A 41 -5.24 3.88 -6.61
C VAL A 41 -5.50 5.30 -7.08
N GLY A 42 -5.19 6.27 -6.22
CA GLY A 42 -5.22 7.69 -6.54
C GLY A 42 -3.85 8.16 -7.00
N VAL A 43 -3.56 8.06 -8.30
CA VAL A 43 -2.24 8.36 -8.88
C VAL A 43 -1.80 9.80 -8.62
N VAL A 44 -2.68 10.78 -8.85
CA VAL A 44 -2.38 12.21 -8.67
C VAL A 44 -2.02 12.56 -7.21
N ARG A 45 -2.57 11.83 -6.25
CA ARG A 45 -2.36 12.07 -4.81
C ARG A 45 -1.38 11.07 -4.18
N HIS A 46 -0.82 10.15 -4.97
CA HIS A 46 0.03 9.05 -4.51
C HIS A 46 -0.57 8.27 -3.32
N ARG A 47 -1.88 7.96 -3.39
CA ARG A 47 -2.59 7.22 -2.34
C ARG A 47 -3.10 5.89 -2.85
N VAL A 48 -3.02 4.88 -1.99
CA VAL A 48 -3.63 3.57 -2.20
C VAL A 48 -4.65 3.33 -1.10
N ARG A 49 -5.88 2.98 -1.49
CA ARG A 49 -6.92 2.53 -0.57
C ARG A 49 -6.90 1.01 -0.54
N LEU A 50 -6.90 0.46 0.68
CA LEU A 50 -6.87 -0.97 0.93
C LEU A 50 -8.16 -1.44 1.60
N THR A 51 -8.44 -2.73 1.49
CA THR A 51 -9.44 -3.46 2.30
C THR A 51 -8.85 -4.80 2.72
N LEU A 52 -9.30 -5.37 3.84
CA LEU A 52 -8.80 -6.69 4.27
C LEU A 52 -9.21 -7.78 3.29
N ALA A 53 -8.28 -8.68 2.97
CA ALA A 53 -8.63 -9.94 2.34
C ALA A 53 -9.41 -10.79 3.36
N ARG A 54 -10.55 -11.35 2.94
CA ARG A 54 -11.38 -12.23 3.79
C ARG A 54 -10.80 -13.63 3.89
#